data_AF-A0A9W4WSE1-F1
#
_entry.id   AF-A0A9W4WSE1-F1
#
_cell.length_a   1.000
_cell.length_b   1.000
_cell.length_c   1.000
_cell.angle_alpha   90.00
_cell.angle_beta   90.00
_cell.angle_gamma   90.00
#
_symmetry.space_group_name_H-M   'P 1'
#
loop_
_entity.id
_entity.type
_entity.pdbx_description
1 polymer ?
#
loop_
_entity_poly.entity_id
_entity_poly.type
_entity_poly.pdbx_seq_one_letter_code
_entity_poly.pdbx_strand_id
1 'polypeptide(L)'
;LNIFRNNNFNIGNETQALFPQVARLNHSCVPNAQGNFNMKLDAFTVHATRDIKPEEEITISYLDGHLGLRQARQDHLQDGYGFLCDCSACDPNTSEAGEARRAEIAAKLQQFAEAASEDPRAEFELMLALVKAYDMEGIRGREAATMHIAAARMASKLGEAAQTLDLALKGLQLEEEAVGKDSQFYISTKKDVQGLGVNVDA
;
A
#
# COMPACT_ATOMS: atom_id res chain seq x y z
N LEU A 1 25.96 -4.84 12.81
CA LEU A 1 25.10 -3.99 11.95
C LEU A 1 23.82 -4.71 11.50
N ASN A 2 23.81 -6.03 11.26
CA ASN A 2 22.63 -6.76 10.78
C ASN A 2 21.38 -6.64 11.68
N ILE A 3 21.54 -6.61 13.01
CA ILE A 3 20.40 -6.42 13.94
C ILE A 3 19.71 -5.08 13.66
N PHE A 4 20.46 -3.98 13.53
CA PHE A 4 19.88 -2.68 13.21
C PHE A 4 19.24 -2.70 11.82
N ARG A 5 19.95 -3.20 10.81
CA ARG A 5 19.48 -3.21 9.42
C ARG A 5 18.13 -3.92 9.23
N ASN A 6 17.89 -5.00 9.97
CA ASN A 6 16.69 -5.82 9.77
C ASN A 6 15.52 -5.43 10.70
N ASN A 7 15.73 -4.51 11.65
CA ASN A 7 14.75 -4.17 12.68
C ASN A 7 14.51 -2.66 12.81
N ASN A 8 15.14 -1.84 11.96
CA ASN A 8 14.91 -0.41 11.94
C ASN A 8 13.68 -0.07 11.09
N PHE A 9 13.11 1.09 11.38
CA PHE A 9 12.00 1.66 10.65
C PHE A 9 12.35 3.08 10.22
N ASN A 10 11.98 3.44 8.99
CA ASN A 10 12.12 4.80 8.48
C ASN A 10 11.12 5.72 9.19
N ILE A 11 11.61 6.81 9.78
CA ILE A 11 10.79 7.82 10.47
C ILE A 11 10.74 9.16 9.72
N GLY A 12 11.25 9.20 8.48
CA GLY A 12 11.38 10.39 7.65
C GLY A 12 12.75 11.06 7.77
N ASN A 13 13.01 12.03 6.88
CA ASN A 13 14.24 12.83 6.86
C ASN A 13 15.53 11.99 6.93
N GLU A 14 15.60 10.93 6.12
CA GLU A 14 16.75 10.00 6.07
C GLU A 14 17.10 9.37 7.43
N THR A 15 16.16 9.38 8.38
CA THR A 15 16.37 8.89 9.74
C THR A 15 15.71 7.53 9.93
N GLN A 16 16.45 6.62 10.56
CA GLN A 16 15.99 5.29 10.93
C GLN A 16 16.02 5.14 12.46
N ALA A 17 14.99 4.49 13.02
CA ALA A 17 14.88 4.26 14.45
C ALA A 17 14.49 2.81 14.76
N LEU A 18 14.79 2.36 15.97
CA LEU A 18 14.42 1.04 16.47
C LEU A 18 13.18 1.12 17.36
N PHE A 19 12.21 0.26 17.07
CA PHE A 19 11.01 0.10 17.88
C PHE A 19 10.89 -1.38 18.29
N PRO A 20 11.50 -1.81 19.42
CA PRO A 20 11.64 -3.23 19.74
C PRO A 20 10.34 -4.04 19.86
N GLN A 21 9.21 -3.37 20.11
CA GLN A 21 7.89 -4.01 20.12
C GLN A 21 7.37 -4.23 18.70
N VAL A 22 7.55 -3.24 17.82
CA VAL A 22 7.12 -3.29 16.42
C VAL A 22 8.00 -4.24 15.61
N ALA A 23 9.30 -4.29 15.90
CA ALA A 23 10.26 -5.20 15.27
C ALA A 23 9.96 -6.70 15.47
N ARG A 24 8.95 -7.05 16.29
CA ARG A 24 8.47 -8.42 16.48
C ARG A 24 7.42 -8.84 15.45
N LEU A 25 6.80 -7.88 14.75
CA LEU A 25 5.75 -8.16 13.78
C LEU A 25 6.34 -8.76 12.53
N ASN A 26 5.92 -9.97 12.16
CA ASN A 26 6.44 -10.66 10.99
C ASN A 26 5.90 -10.10 9.67
N HIS A 27 6.52 -10.55 8.59
CA HIS A 27 6.15 -10.19 7.23
C HIS A 27 4.96 -11.00 6.70
N SER A 28 4.07 -10.34 5.96
CA SER A 28 3.22 -10.97 4.95
C SER A 28 3.19 -10.12 3.69
N CYS A 29 3.15 -10.75 2.50
CA CYS A 29 2.97 -10.02 1.24
C CYS A 29 1.56 -9.42 1.12
N VAL A 30 0.60 -9.93 1.90
CA VAL A 30 -0.75 -9.38 2.06
C VAL A 30 -0.99 -9.19 3.56
N PRO A 31 -0.42 -8.13 4.16
CA PRO A 31 -0.44 -7.92 5.60
C PRO A 31 -1.83 -7.53 6.10
N ASN A 32 -2.06 -7.73 7.40
CA ASN A 32 -3.31 -7.33 8.07
C ASN A 32 -3.18 -6.08 8.94
N ALA A 33 -1.97 -5.54 9.04
CA ALA A 33 -1.70 -4.28 9.69
C ALA A 33 -0.66 -3.46 8.91
N GLN A 34 -0.63 -2.16 9.19
CA GLN A 34 0.39 -1.26 8.67
C GLN A 34 1.04 -0.48 9.81
N GLY A 35 2.37 -0.42 9.75
CA GLY A 35 3.20 0.38 10.64
C GLY A 35 3.56 1.73 10.02
N ASN A 36 3.39 2.82 10.78
CA ASN A 36 3.79 4.16 10.37
C ASN A 36 4.31 4.97 11.57
N PHE A 37 5.31 5.81 11.35
CA PHE A 37 5.73 6.78 12.35
C PHE A 37 4.75 7.95 12.42
N ASN A 38 4.13 8.15 13.58
CA ASN A 38 3.24 9.27 13.83
C ASN A 38 4.05 10.41 14.49
N MET A 39 4.46 11.38 13.67
CA MET A 39 5.21 12.56 14.12
C MET A 39 4.52 13.36 15.24
N LYS A 40 3.19 13.37 15.29
CA LYS A 40 2.45 14.13 16.31
C LYS A 40 2.54 13.46 17.68
N LEU A 41 2.56 12.13 17.70
CA LEU A 41 2.67 11.34 18.91
C LEU A 41 4.12 11.02 19.29
N ASP A 42 5.07 11.33 18.40
CA ASP A 42 6.48 10.90 18.50
C ASP A 42 6.61 9.39 18.74
N ALA A 43 5.78 8.61 18.04
CA ALA A 43 5.64 7.18 18.26
C ALA A 43 5.42 6.42 16.96
N PHE A 44 5.92 5.18 16.91
CA PHE A 44 5.56 4.27 15.83
C PHE A 44 4.22 3.62 16.14
N THR A 45 3.27 3.83 15.24
CA THR A 45 1.89 3.35 15.37
C THR A 45 1.64 2.19 14.42
N VAL A 46 0.83 1.23 14.83
CA VAL A 46 0.44 0.08 14.02
C VAL A 46 -1.08 0.01 14.01
N HIS A 47 -1.67 0.07 12.83
CA HIS A 47 -3.12 0.02 12.64
C HIS A 47 -3.50 -1.24 11.86
N ALA A 48 -4.56 -1.91 12.31
CA ALA A 48 -5.14 -3.01 11.56
C ALA A 48 -5.79 -2.45 10.28
N THR A 49 -5.46 -3.02 9.13
CA THR A 49 -6.02 -2.61 7.83
C THR A 49 -7.23 -3.44 7.43
N ARG A 50 -7.53 -4.49 8.19
CA ARG A 50 -8.74 -5.33 8.09
C ARG A 50 -9.04 -5.95 9.44
N ASP A 51 -10.19 -6.60 9.55
CA ASP A 51 -10.51 -7.42 10.72
C ASP A 51 -9.46 -8.53 10.91
N ILE A 52 -9.04 -8.71 12.16
CA ILE A 52 -8.06 -9.71 12.61
C ILE A 52 -8.80 -10.66 13.56
N LYS A 53 -8.78 -11.96 13.25
CA LYS A 53 -9.47 -12.96 14.07
C LYS A 53 -8.68 -13.26 15.35
N PRO A 54 -9.32 -13.78 16.41
CA PRO A 54 -8.59 -14.32 17.55
C PRO A 54 -7.54 -15.34 17.10
N GLU A 55 -6.34 -15.29 17.71
CA GLU A 55 -5.17 -16.12 17.38
C GLU A 55 -4.56 -15.89 15.99
N GLU A 56 -5.08 -14.95 15.20
CA GLU A 56 -4.46 -14.56 13.93
C GLU A 56 -3.24 -13.67 14.20
N GLU A 57 -2.10 -14.00 13.60
CA GLU A 57 -0.87 -13.21 13.73
C GLU A 57 -1.02 -11.83 13.08
N ILE A 58 -0.52 -10.80 13.76
CA ILE A 58 -0.42 -9.44 13.21
C ILE A 58 0.85 -9.36 12.36
N THR A 59 0.68 -9.02 11.08
CA THR A 59 1.77 -8.94 10.11
C THR A 59 1.81 -7.58 9.40
N ILE A 60 3.01 -7.15 9.02
CA ILE A 60 3.26 -5.94 8.21
C ILE A 60 4.01 -6.30 6.92
N SER A 61 4.07 -5.40 5.94
CA SER A 61 4.94 -5.60 4.78
C SER A 61 6.35 -5.11 5.09
N TYR A 62 7.35 -5.87 4.65
CA TYR A 62 8.77 -5.47 4.65
C TYR A 62 9.22 -5.02 3.25
N LEU A 63 8.31 -5.09 2.27
CA LEU A 63 8.56 -4.78 0.88
C LEU A 63 8.10 -3.35 0.59
N ASP A 64 8.90 -2.63 -0.20
CA ASP A 64 8.55 -1.30 -0.73
C ASP A 64 7.46 -1.36 -1.83
N GLY A 65 7.20 -2.55 -2.39
CA GLY A 65 6.18 -2.76 -3.41
C GLY A 65 5.44 -4.10 -3.22
N HIS A 66 4.11 -4.06 -3.31
CA HIS A 66 3.26 -5.21 -2.95
C HIS A 66 2.79 -6.06 -4.14
N LEU A 67 2.86 -5.54 -5.36
CA LEU A 67 2.42 -6.22 -6.59
C LEU A 67 3.55 -6.91 -7.38
N GLY A 68 4.79 -6.93 -6.87
CA GLY A 68 5.88 -7.67 -7.52
C GLY A 68 5.62 -9.17 -7.56
N LEU A 69 6.12 -9.90 -8.56
CA LEU A 69 5.96 -11.36 -8.69
C LEU A 69 6.60 -12.11 -7.53
N ARG A 70 6.12 -13.33 -7.25
CA ARG A 70 6.57 -14.17 -6.13
C ARG A 70 8.09 -14.29 -6.08
N GLN A 71 8.76 -14.57 -7.20
CA GLN A 71 10.21 -14.73 -7.20
C GLN A 71 10.92 -13.45 -6.73
N ALA A 72 10.55 -12.29 -7.26
CA ALA A 72 11.14 -11.01 -6.86
C ALA A 72 10.88 -10.69 -5.38
N ARG A 73 9.68 -11.02 -4.85
CA ARG A 73 9.38 -10.87 -3.42
C ARG A 73 10.23 -11.80 -2.56
N GLN A 74 10.39 -13.06 -2.96
CA GLN A 74 11.21 -14.04 -2.25
C GLN A 74 12.68 -13.64 -2.23
N ASP A 75 13.23 -13.22 -3.39
CA ASP A 75 14.62 -12.80 -3.51
C ASP A 75 14.89 -11.59 -2.59
N HIS A 76 14.00 -10.59 -2.61
CA HIS A 76 14.13 -9.42 -1.72
C HIS A 76 14.15 -9.80 -0.23
N LEU A 77 13.27 -10.71 0.19
CA LEU A 77 13.21 -11.14 1.59
C LEU A 77 14.40 -12.02 1.96
N GLN A 78 14.84 -12.89 1.06
CA GLN A 78 15.98 -13.77 1.28
C GLN A 78 17.29 -12.96 1.38
N ASP A 79 17.48 -11.98 0.50
CA ASP A 79 18.69 -11.15 0.46
C ASP A 79 18.70 -10.09 1.56
N GLY A 80 17.53 -9.50 1.86
CA GLY A 80 17.40 -8.42 2.84
C GLY A 80 17.27 -8.91 4.28
N TYR A 81 16.47 -9.96 4.49
CA TYR A 81 16.03 -10.41 5.81
C TYR A 81 16.42 -11.86 6.13
N GLY A 82 16.84 -12.64 5.14
CA GLY A 82 17.36 -13.99 5.34
C GLY A 82 16.30 -15.09 5.44
N PHE A 83 15.08 -14.86 4.95
CA PHE A 83 13.99 -15.85 5.00
C PHE A 83 13.18 -15.90 3.70
N LEU A 84 12.49 -17.03 3.49
CA LEU A 84 11.49 -17.20 2.45
C LEU A 84 10.10 -17.02 3.04
N CYS A 85 9.23 -16.28 2.35
CA CYS A 85 7.86 -16.02 2.78
C CYS A 85 6.94 -17.19 2.41
N ASP A 86 6.07 -17.59 3.33
CA ASP A 86 5.09 -18.67 3.18
C ASP A 86 3.63 -18.20 3.32
N CYS A 87 3.40 -16.88 3.30
CA CYS A 87 2.04 -16.33 3.34
C CYS A 87 1.18 -16.82 2.15
N SER A 88 -0.13 -16.59 2.19
CA SER A 88 -1.08 -17.04 1.15
C SER A 88 -0.76 -16.56 -0.27
N ALA A 89 -0.05 -15.44 -0.43
CA ALA A 89 0.39 -14.97 -1.76
C ALA A 89 1.67 -15.67 -2.25
N CYS A 90 2.38 -16.40 -1.39
CA CYS A 90 3.62 -17.11 -1.69
C CYS A 90 3.50 -18.64 -1.59
N ASP A 91 2.50 -19.16 -0.87
CA ASP A 91 2.18 -20.58 -0.81
C ASP A 91 1.71 -21.07 -2.20
N PRO A 92 2.41 -22.03 -2.82
CA PRO A 92 2.03 -22.59 -4.12
C PRO A 92 0.59 -23.12 -4.19
N ASN A 93 0.00 -23.51 -3.07
CA ASN A 93 -1.38 -24.04 -3.02
C ASN A 93 -2.45 -22.95 -3.10
N THR A 94 -2.09 -21.68 -2.84
CA THR A 94 -3.04 -20.56 -2.80
C THR A 94 -2.65 -19.41 -3.72
N SER A 95 -1.39 -19.34 -4.17
CA SER A 95 -0.85 -18.18 -4.86
C SER A 95 -1.22 -18.09 -6.34
N GLU A 96 -1.64 -19.17 -7.00
CA GLU A 96 -1.79 -19.25 -8.46
C GLU A 96 -2.61 -18.08 -9.04
N ALA A 97 -3.81 -17.86 -8.51
CA ALA A 97 -4.69 -16.79 -8.99
C ALA A 97 -4.11 -15.38 -8.72
N GLY A 98 -3.42 -15.20 -7.58
CA GLY A 98 -2.81 -13.91 -7.24
C GLY A 98 -1.54 -13.61 -8.04
N GLU A 99 -0.77 -14.64 -8.37
CA GLU A 99 0.40 -14.51 -9.24
C GLU A 99 -0.01 -14.21 -10.68
N ALA A 100 -1.09 -14.83 -11.18
CA ALA A 100 -1.65 -14.50 -12.49
C ALA A 100 -2.06 -13.01 -12.58
N ARG A 101 -2.73 -12.48 -11.55
CA ARG A 101 -3.11 -11.05 -11.51
C ARG A 101 -1.90 -10.12 -11.42
N ARG A 102 -0.90 -10.45 -10.60
CA ARG A 102 0.35 -9.68 -10.52
C ARG A 102 1.10 -9.69 -11.86
N ALA A 103 1.14 -10.82 -12.55
CA ALA A 103 1.74 -10.93 -13.88
C ALA A 103 1.01 -10.09 -14.93
N GLU A 104 -0.33 -10.08 -14.92
CA GLU A 104 -1.13 -9.24 -15.81
C GLU A 104 -0.81 -7.74 -15.62
N ILE A 105 -0.76 -7.28 -14.36
CA ILE A 105 -0.42 -5.89 -14.06
C ILE A 105 1.02 -5.56 -14.42
N ALA A 106 1.97 -6.45 -14.15
CA ALA A 106 3.37 -6.24 -14.54
C ALA A 106 3.50 -6.06 -16.06
N ALA A 107 2.78 -6.88 -16.85
CA ALA A 107 2.75 -6.75 -18.30
C ALA A 107 2.13 -5.41 -18.75
N LYS A 108 1.03 -4.97 -18.14
CA LYS A 108 0.41 -3.67 -18.44
C LYS A 108 1.34 -2.49 -18.12
N LEU A 109 2.02 -2.53 -16.98
CA LEU A 109 3.01 -1.52 -16.60
C LEU A 109 4.16 -1.45 -17.62
N GLN A 110 4.69 -2.61 -18.02
CA GLN A 110 5.75 -2.68 -19.02
C GLN A 110 5.30 -2.12 -20.37
N GLN A 111 4.13 -2.54 -20.86
CA GLN A 111 3.57 -2.06 -22.13
C GLN A 111 3.36 -0.55 -22.13
N PHE A 112 2.85 0.01 -21.03
CA PHE A 112 2.67 1.45 -20.91
C PHE A 112 4.01 2.21 -20.93
N ALA A 113 5.02 1.70 -20.22
CA ALA A 113 6.35 2.29 -20.20
C ALA A 113 7.02 2.24 -21.59
N GLU A 114 6.88 1.13 -22.31
CA GLU A 114 7.42 0.96 -23.68
C GLU A 114 6.69 1.83 -24.71
N ALA A 115 5.38 2.01 -24.57
CA ALA A 115 4.60 2.85 -25.45
C ALA A 115 4.97 4.35 -25.32
N ALA A 116 5.61 4.75 -24.21
CA ALA A 116 5.90 6.15 -23.87
C ALA A 116 4.68 7.06 -24.07
N SER A 117 3.49 6.54 -23.72
CA SER A 117 2.22 7.24 -23.94
C SER A 117 2.10 8.43 -23.00
N GLU A 118 1.88 9.60 -23.56
CA GLU A 118 1.54 10.83 -22.81
C GLU A 118 0.03 11.06 -22.74
N ASP A 119 -0.80 10.10 -23.19
CA ASP A 119 -2.26 10.20 -23.14
C ASP A 119 -2.77 10.08 -21.68
N PRO A 120 -3.36 11.15 -21.11
CA PRO A 120 -3.87 11.12 -19.74
C PRO A 120 -4.99 10.08 -19.53
N ARG A 121 -5.74 9.73 -20.59
CA ARG A 121 -6.78 8.70 -20.50
C ARG A 121 -6.16 7.31 -20.35
N ALA A 122 -5.14 7.00 -21.14
CA ALA A 122 -4.39 5.75 -21.03
C ALA A 122 -3.71 5.62 -19.65
N GLU A 123 -3.12 6.71 -19.13
CA GLU A 123 -2.54 6.73 -17.78
C GLU A 123 -3.61 6.43 -16.72
N PHE A 124 -4.77 7.08 -16.82
CA PHE A 124 -5.88 6.86 -15.89
C PHE A 124 -6.40 5.42 -15.89
N GLU A 125 -6.56 4.80 -17.06
CA GLU A 125 -6.97 3.39 -17.18
C GLU A 125 -5.94 2.44 -16.54
N LEU A 126 -4.64 2.74 -16.66
CA LEU A 126 -3.59 1.99 -15.97
C LEU A 126 -3.68 2.16 -14.45
N MET A 127 -3.93 3.38 -13.96
CA MET A 127 -4.13 3.62 -12.52
C MET A 127 -5.33 2.85 -11.97
N LEU A 128 -6.44 2.80 -12.71
CA LEU A 128 -7.62 2.01 -12.33
C LEU A 128 -7.32 0.50 -12.30
N ALA A 129 -6.56 0.00 -13.27
CA ALA A 129 -6.13 -1.40 -13.29
C ALA A 129 -5.24 -1.74 -12.08
N LEU A 130 -4.34 -0.84 -11.69
CA LEU A 130 -3.49 -1.00 -10.52
C LEU A 130 -4.30 -1.01 -9.22
N VAL A 131 -5.18 -0.02 -9.03
CA VAL A 131 -6.08 0.06 -7.86
C VAL A 131 -6.89 -1.23 -7.73
N LYS A 132 -7.49 -1.69 -8.83
CA LYS A 132 -8.26 -2.94 -8.85
C LYS A 132 -7.41 -4.15 -8.47
N ALA A 133 -6.16 -4.21 -8.90
CA ALA A 133 -5.27 -5.31 -8.53
C ALA A 133 -4.94 -5.30 -7.03
N TYR A 134 -4.67 -4.15 -6.43
CA TYR A 134 -4.51 -4.03 -4.97
C TYR A 134 -5.74 -4.56 -4.23
N ASP A 135 -6.93 -4.14 -4.63
CA ASP A 135 -8.19 -4.59 -4.02
C ASP A 135 -8.41 -6.10 -4.17
N MET A 136 -8.17 -6.65 -5.37
CA MET A 136 -8.33 -8.09 -5.64
C MET A 136 -7.31 -8.96 -4.90
N GLU A 137 -6.11 -8.44 -4.65
CA GLU A 137 -5.11 -9.11 -3.81
C GLU A 137 -5.38 -8.95 -2.30
N GLY A 138 -6.35 -8.11 -1.92
CA GLY A 138 -6.60 -7.77 -0.52
C GLY A 138 -5.47 -6.95 0.10
N ILE A 139 -4.61 -6.32 -0.73
CA ILE A 139 -3.54 -5.45 -0.25
C ILE A 139 -4.14 -4.09 0.08
N ARG A 140 -3.99 -3.68 1.33
CA ARG A 140 -4.48 -2.40 1.85
C ARG A 140 -3.32 -1.62 2.45
N GLY A 141 -3.56 -0.35 2.72
CA GLY A 141 -2.57 0.52 3.33
C GLY A 141 -2.39 1.86 2.63
N ARG A 142 -1.36 2.58 3.03
CA ARG A 142 -0.98 3.91 2.52
C ARG A 142 -0.67 3.91 1.03
N GLU A 143 -0.04 2.86 0.54
CA GLU A 143 0.31 2.70 -0.86
C GLU A 143 -0.97 2.64 -1.69
N ALA A 144 -1.91 1.77 -1.29
CA ALA A 144 -3.24 1.68 -1.92
C ALA A 144 -4.01 3.01 -1.80
N ALA A 145 -3.99 3.66 -0.63
CA ALA A 145 -4.61 4.97 -0.43
C ALA A 145 -4.04 6.02 -1.40
N THR A 146 -2.71 6.10 -1.52
CA THR A 146 -2.01 7.04 -2.39
C THR A 146 -2.37 6.82 -3.85
N MET A 147 -2.47 5.56 -4.30
CA MET A 147 -2.90 5.25 -5.67
C MET A 147 -4.34 5.69 -5.95
N HIS A 148 -5.25 5.48 -4.99
CA HIS A 148 -6.63 5.96 -5.11
C HIS A 148 -6.70 7.48 -5.21
N ILE A 149 -5.98 8.22 -4.37
CA ILE A 149 -5.95 9.69 -4.40
C ILE A 149 -5.32 10.21 -5.71
N ALA A 150 -4.26 9.56 -6.18
CA ALA A 150 -3.65 9.90 -7.47
C ALA A 150 -4.63 9.67 -8.63
N ALA A 151 -5.34 8.53 -8.64
CA ALA A 151 -6.36 8.24 -9.63
C ALA A 151 -7.53 9.23 -9.56
N ALA A 152 -7.96 9.63 -8.35
CA ALA A 152 -9.00 10.63 -8.15
C ALA A 152 -8.60 12.01 -8.73
N ARG A 153 -7.35 12.43 -8.54
CA ARG A 153 -6.80 13.65 -9.14
C ARG A 153 -6.83 13.58 -10.68
N MET A 154 -6.50 12.43 -11.25
CA MET A 154 -6.55 12.24 -12.70
C MET A 154 -8.00 12.26 -13.23
N ALA A 155 -8.90 11.54 -12.57
CA ALA A 155 -10.34 11.54 -12.87
C ALA A 155 -10.90 12.98 -12.87
N SER A 156 -10.51 13.78 -11.87
CA SER A 156 -10.93 15.18 -11.75
C SER A 156 -10.46 16.02 -12.95
N LYS A 157 -9.20 15.86 -13.36
CA LYS A 157 -8.64 16.54 -14.56
C LYS A 157 -9.36 16.13 -15.84
N LEU A 158 -9.80 14.88 -15.93
CA LEU A 158 -10.56 14.34 -17.06
C LEU A 158 -12.05 14.70 -17.04
N GLY A 159 -12.54 15.35 -15.97
CA GLY A 159 -13.96 15.70 -15.82
C GLY A 159 -14.85 14.53 -15.36
N GLU A 160 -14.27 13.42 -14.90
CA GLU A 160 -14.98 12.23 -14.45
C GLU A 160 -15.44 12.37 -12.99
N ALA A 161 -16.51 13.15 -12.77
CA ALA A 161 -16.95 13.54 -11.43
C ALA A 161 -17.30 12.35 -10.51
N ALA A 162 -17.98 11.33 -11.05
CA ALA A 162 -18.36 10.14 -10.29
C ALA A 162 -17.12 9.35 -9.82
N GLN A 163 -16.18 9.09 -10.73
CA GLN A 163 -14.94 8.38 -10.40
C GLN A 163 -14.06 9.19 -9.44
N THR A 164 -14.03 10.52 -9.59
CA THR A 164 -13.33 11.41 -8.66
C THR A 164 -13.83 11.21 -7.23
N LEU A 165 -15.15 11.22 -7.04
CA LEU A 165 -15.77 11.05 -5.74
C LEU A 165 -15.44 9.68 -5.14
N ASP A 166 -15.68 8.60 -5.89
CA ASP A 166 -15.52 7.23 -5.41
C ASP A 166 -14.06 6.94 -5.02
N LEU A 167 -13.11 7.30 -5.89
CA LEU A 167 -11.68 7.09 -5.65
C LEU A 167 -11.17 7.95 -4.49
N ALA A 168 -11.62 9.21 -4.37
CA ALA A 168 -11.18 10.09 -3.30
C ALA A 168 -11.67 9.62 -1.93
N LEU A 169 -12.95 9.23 -1.82
CA LEU A 169 -13.51 8.70 -0.58
C LEU A 169 -12.84 7.37 -0.18
N LYS A 170 -12.63 6.48 -1.16
CA LYS A 170 -11.96 5.20 -0.89
C LYS A 170 -10.51 5.40 -0.45
N GLY A 171 -9.78 6.31 -1.10
CA GLY A 171 -8.42 6.68 -0.72
C GLY A 171 -8.35 7.23 0.70
N LEU A 172 -9.27 8.13 1.09
CA LEU A 172 -9.33 8.66 2.45
C LEU A 172 -9.65 7.59 3.50
N GLN A 173 -10.55 6.66 3.18
CA GLN A 173 -10.85 5.53 4.05
C GLN A 173 -9.61 4.65 4.27
N LEU A 174 -8.91 4.28 3.20
CA LEU A 174 -7.71 3.43 3.30
C LEU A 174 -6.58 4.13 4.07
N GLU A 175 -6.45 5.44 3.90
CA GLU A 175 -5.52 6.26 4.67
C GLU A 175 -5.86 6.22 6.17
N GLU A 176 -7.13 6.40 6.53
CA GLU A 176 -7.60 6.31 7.92
C GLU A 176 -7.31 4.94 8.53
N GLU A 177 -7.64 3.86 7.81
CA GLU A 177 -7.37 2.48 8.22
C GLU A 177 -5.86 2.24 8.43
N ALA A 178 -4.99 2.91 7.67
CA ALA A 178 -3.55 2.70 7.71
C ALA A 178 -2.81 3.52 8.79
N VAL A 179 -3.31 4.72 9.13
CA VAL A 179 -2.58 5.66 10.02
C VAL A 179 -3.41 6.27 11.14
N GLY A 180 -4.72 6.08 11.16
CA GLY A 180 -5.61 6.73 12.12
C GLY A 180 -5.84 8.23 11.82
N LYS A 181 -6.93 8.79 12.38
CA LYS A 181 -7.35 10.19 12.15
C LYS A 181 -6.41 11.23 12.75
N ASP A 182 -5.60 10.84 13.72
CA ASP A 182 -4.68 11.71 14.45
C ASP A 182 -3.31 11.86 13.76
N SER A 183 -3.04 11.04 12.74
CA SER A 183 -1.84 11.13 11.91
C SER A 183 -1.85 12.34 10.99
N GLN A 184 -0.67 12.96 10.82
CA GLN A 184 -0.47 14.04 9.85
C GLN A 184 -0.73 13.59 8.40
N PHE A 185 -0.53 12.31 8.11
CA PHE A 185 -0.80 11.80 6.78
C PHE A 185 -2.29 11.79 6.45
N TYR A 186 -3.14 11.31 7.37
CA TYR A 186 -4.59 11.41 7.22
C TYR A 186 -5.07 12.85 7.08
N ILE A 187 -4.54 13.76 7.91
CA ILE A 187 -4.90 15.19 7.85
C ILE A 187 -4.53 15.78 6.47
N SER A 188 -3.38 15.40 5.91
CA SER A 188 -2.96 15.82 4.56
C SER A 188 -3.88 15.25 3.49
N THR A 189 -4.13 13.95 3.50
CA THR A 189 -5.02 13.29 2.54
C THR A 189 -6.44 13.84 2.61
N LYS A 190 -6.96 14.14 3.81
CA LYS A 190 -8.27 14.78 3.98
C LYS A 190 -8.34 16.13 3.27
N LYS A 191 -7.30 16.97 3.39
CA LYS A 191 -7.21 18.25 2.67
C LYS A 191 -7.13 18.05 1.16
N ASP A 192 -6.38 17.05 0.70
CA ASP A 192 -6.30 16.70 -0.72
C ASP A 192 -7.69 16.34 -1.28
N VAL A 193 -8.45 15.52 -0.55
CA VAL A 193 -9.82 15.13 -0.94
C VAL A 193 -10.78 16.31 -0.94
N GLN A 194 -10.72 17.19 0.07
CA GLN A 194 -11.49 18.43 0.09
C GLN A 194 -11.13 19.34 -1.11
N GLY A 195 -9.85 19.38 -1.49
CA GLY A 195 -9.36 20.11 -2.67
C GLY A 195 -9.89 19.58 -4.01
N LEU A 196 -10.35 18.33 -4.05
CA LEU A 196 -11.04 17.74 -5.21
C LEU A 196 -12.54 18.08 -5.25
N GLY A 197 -13.04 18.90 -4.32
CA GLY A 197 -14.45 19.27 -4.23
C GLY A 197 -15.34 18.22 -3.55
N VAL A 198 -14.74 17.24 -2.87
CA VAL A 198 -15.47 16.20 -2.14
C VAL A 198 -15.74 16.65 -0.70
N ASN A 199 -17.01 16.61 -0.28
CA ASN A 199 -17.38 16.90 1.10
C ASN A 199 -17.19 15.66 2.00
N VAL A 200 -16.31 15.78 3.00
CA VAL A 200 -15.91 14.70 3.91
C VAL A 200 -16.28 14.98 5.38
N ASP A 201 -17.01 16.08 5.63
CA ASP A 201 -17.44 16.51 6.96
C ASP A 201 -18.96 16.35 7.17
N ALA A 202 -19.63 15.63 6.26
CA ALA A 202 -21.06 15.35 6.30
C ALA A 202 -21.41 14.17 7.22
#